data_AF-A0A3D1CSQ5-F1
#
_entry.id   AF-A0A3D1CSQ5-F1
#
_cell.length_a   1.000
_cell.length_b   1.000
_cell.length_c   1.000
_cell.angle_alpha   90.00
_cell.angle_beta   90.00
_cell.angle_gamma   90.00
#
_symmetry.space_group_name_H-M   'P 1'
#
loop_
_entity.id
_entity.type
_entity.pdbx_description
1 polymer ?
#
loop_
_entity_poly.entity_id
_entity_poly.type
_entity_poly.pdbx_seq_one_letter_code
_entity_poly.pdbx_strand_id
1 'polypeptide(L)'
;MKSQIADLTYAKIFLSTITFKTWQKFCDGRSHFKISSQTNIKIKSRPPTQKDLKKYIIPAKTFQTWLKTYKLRTKISNFLTGKLKTILIRYVPKSTRLQLKKSLNILTCFSDSGVSTMIALEWQTWMQRRQNGSLDIIIFGITSFDYRFQRPQQLAYALANLGHRIFYIESEFNFVGNQSRSGVQIRKEAKNIFVVKLSALENYFIYKDFPTVQGRAILFKSLKKLFKLARIINPVAKIDHPFWGSIAQSLKMPLIYDAMDLHSGFPETGKSIEKYERELTSVSDLILTSSDYIQKEFLKFKQKSLMVRNAGDFYHFSKAKNKMVKPIDLMEFSGKIIGYYGAISDWMDDKIIKQLAINCPDVEIVIIGRVQNQKLVELAQVYLNIHLLGEKPYQELPNYLSYFDVCLIPFKITNLI
;
A
#
# COMPACT_ATOMS: atom_id res chain seq x y z
N MET A 1 25.94 -38.81 -25.02
CA MET A 1 26.54 -38.81 -23.66
C MET A 1 27.67 -37.79 -23.68
N LYS A 2 27.61 -36.77 -22.80
CA LYS A 2 28.70 -35.82 -22.49
C LYS A 2 29.30 -35.00 -23.65
N SER A 3 28.97 -33.70 -23.70
CA SER A 3 29.95 -32.61 -23.51
C SER A 3 29.39 -31.25 -24.00
N GLN A 4 28.39 -30.71 -23.30
CA GLN A 4 28.17 -29.25 -23.25
C GLN A 4 29.23 -28.61 -22.34
N ILE A 5 30.50 -28.64 -22.77
CA ILE A 5 31.63 -27.94 -22.11
C ILE A 5 32.38 -27.08 -23.16
N ALA A 6 31.67 -26.42 -24.07
CA ALA A 6 32.27 -25.47 -25.00
C ALA A 6 31.82 -24.01 -24.77
N ASP A 7 30.61 -23.78 -24.24
CA ASP A 7 30.08 -22.40 -24.08
C ASP A 7 30.38 -21.73 -22.74
N LEU A 8 31.28 -22.29 -21.92
CA LEU A 8 31.79 -21.65 -20.70
C LEU A 8 33.13 -20.93 -20.90
N THR A 9 33.63 -20.85 -22.14
CA THR A 9 34.93 -20.25 -22.43
C THR A 9 34.84 -18.73 -22.65
N TYR A 10 33.74 -18.21 -23.21
CA TYR A 10 33.53 -16.75 -23.36
C TYR A 10 33.13 -16.05 -22.05
N ALA A 11 32.43 -16.73 -21.14
CA ALA A 11 32.08 -16.18 -19.82
C ALA A 11 33.27 -16.09 -18.85
N LYS A 12 34.34 -16.86 -19.08
CA LYS A 12 35.60 -16.77 -18.30
C LYS A 12 36.55 -15.68 -18.80
N ILE A 13 36.46 -15.27 -20.06
CA ILE A 13 37.27 -14.17 -20.61
C ILE A 13 36.65 -12.80 -20.28
N PHE A 14 35.33 -12.69 -20.14
CA PHE A 14 34.70 -11.42 -19.70
C PHE A 14 34.80 -11.15 -18.19
N LEU A 15 35.06 -12.18 -17.38
CA LEU A 15 35.17 -12.06 -15.92
C LEU A 15 36.62 -11.98 -15.40
N SER A 16 37.63 -11.88 -16.27
CA SER A 16 39.05 -11.94 -15.86
C SER A 16 39.93 -10.71 -16.16
N THR A 17 39.42 -9.60 -16.70
CA THR A 17 40.29 -8.46 -17.05
C THR A 17 39.78 -7.06 -16.68
N ILE A 18 39.29 -6.89 -15.44
CA ILE A 18 39.54 -5.64 -14.70
C ILE A 18 39.91 -6.02 -13.27
N THR A 19 41.22 -6.11 -13.00
CA THR A 19 41.70 -6.31 -11.62
C THR A 19 41.56 -5.01 -10.83
N PHE A 20 41.49 -5.09 -9.50
CA PHE A 20 41.47 -3.95 -8.58
C PHE A 20 42.60 -2.93 -8.83
N LYS A 21 43.75 -3.36 -9.39
CA LYS A 21 44.83 -2.46 -9.83
C LYS A 21 44.45 -1.59 -11.04
N THR A 22 43.58 -2.05 -11.94
CA THR A 22 43.02 -1.27 -13.06
C THR A 22 42.01 -0.23 -12.54
N TRP A 23 41.24 -0.60 -11.51
CA TRP A 23 40.34 0.33 -10.81
C TRP A 23 41.10 1.40 -10.02
N GLN A 24 42.21 1.04 -9.36
CA GLN A 24 43.06 1.99 -8.64
C GLN A 24 43.75 2.99 -9.58
N LYS A 25 44.26 2.55 -10.74
CA LYS A 25 44.76 3.47 -11.80
C LYS A 25 43.69 4.40 -12.37
N PHE A 26 42.43 3.96 -12.43
CA PHE A 26 41.31 4.80 -12.85
C PHE A 26 40.97 5.88 -11.80
N CYS A 27 41.14 5.56 -10.51
CA CYS A 27 40.96 6.51 -9.41
C CYS A 27 42.13 7.50 -9.26
N ASP A 28 43.37 7.10 -9.55
CA ASP A 28 44.56 7.97 -9.49
C ASP A 28 44.66 8.96 -10.67
N GLY A 29 43.83 8.79 -11.71
CA GLY A 29 43.79 9.63 -12.91
C GLY A 29 42.90 10.88 -12.85
N ARG A 30 42.41 11.29 -11.67
CA ARG A 30 41.66 12.56 -11.51
C ARG A 30 42.33 13.50 -10.51
N SER A 31 43.59 13.82 -10.77
CA SER A 31 44.09 15.17 -10.52
C SER A 31 43.67 16.06 -11.70
N HIS A 32 43.32 17.32 -11.41
CA HIS A 32 42.74 18.34 -12.31
C HIS A 32 41.20 18.48 -12.29
N PHE A 33 40.67 18.92 -11.15
CA PHE A 33 39.65 19.98 -11.16
C PHE A 33 39.97 20.97 -10.04
N LYS A 34 40.46 22.15 -10.43
CA LYS A 34 40.50 23.34 -9.59
C LYS A 34 39.09 23.92 -9.56
N ILE A 35 38.47 24.01 -8.39
CA ILE A 35 37.44 25.02 -8.11
C ILE A 35 37.81 25.70 -6.80
N SER A 36 37.87 27.02 -6.88
CA SER A 36 38.36 27.97 -5.90
C SER A 36 37.36 28.25 -4.77
N SER A 37 37.92 28.31 -3.56
CA SER A 37 37.65 29.26 -2.47
C SER A 37 36.23 29.58 -2.00
N GLN A 38 36.03 29.27 -0.72
CA GLN A 38 35.35 30.05 0.33
C GLN A 38 33.83 29.88 0.52
N THR A 39 33.47 29.07 1.53
CA THR A 39 32.92 29.58 2.81
C THR A 39 32.84 28.45 3.85
N ASN A 40 33.29 28.75 5.06
CA ASN A 40 33.46 27.81 6.19
C ASN A 40 32.14 27.64 6.97
N ILE A 41 31.58 26.42 6.98
CA ILE A 41 30.72 25.93 8.08
C ILE A 41 31.28 24.56 8.51
N LYS A 42 31.81 24.47 9.74
CA LYS A 42 32.40 23.24 10.31
C LYS A 42 31.31 22.28 10.77
N ILE A 43 31.03 21.25 9.97
CA ILE A 43 30.41 20.00 10.45
C ILE A 43 31.54 19.11 11.01
N LYS A 44 31.51 18.78 12.31
CA LYS A 44 32.41 17.77 12.88
C LYS A 44 31.96 16.38 12.41
N SER A 45 32.54 15.90 11.30
CA SER A 45 32.45 14.51 10.85
C SER A 45 33.61 13.69 11.42
N ARG A 46 33.37 12.79 12.37
CA ARG A 46 34.24 11.61 12.53
C ARG A 46 33.42 10.32 12.47
N PRO A 47 33.91 9.28 11.78
CA PRO A 47 33.35 7.94 11.89
C PRO A 47 33.52 7.39 13.32
N PRO A 48 32.58 6.56 13.82
CA PRO A 48 32.63 6.03 15.18
C PRO A 48 33.89 5.20 15.41
N THR A 49 34.47 5.30 16.61
CA THR A 49 35.70 4.58 16.96
C THR A 49 35.41 3.17 17.46
N GLN A 50 36.43 2.30 17.46
CA GLN A 50 36.37 0.96 18.06
C GLN A 50 35.88 0.94 19.52
N LYS A 51 36.05 2.03 20.26
CA LYS A 51 35.55 2.18 21.64
C LYS A 51 34.02 2.35 21.70
N ASP A 52 33.43 2.96 20.67
CA ASP A 52 31.98 3.18 20.53
C ASP A 52 31.25 1.86 20.16
N LEU A 53 31.94 0.96 19.45
CA LEU A 53 31.41 -0.35 19.04
C LEU A 53 31.40 -1.39 20.18
N LYS A 54 32.24 -1.24 21.21
CA LYS A 54 32.27 -2.16 22.37
C LYS A 54 31.03 -2.06 23.28
N LYS A 55 30.26 -0.96 23.21
CA LYS A 55 29.02 -0.76 23.99
C LYS A 55 27.84 -1.61 23.48
N TYR A 56 27.95 -2.23 22.30
CA TYR A 56 26.90 -3.01 21.63
C TYR A 56 27.14 -4.53 21.61
N ILE A 57 28.13 -5.05 22.36
CA ILE A 57 28.44 -6.49 22.39
C ILE A 57 27.71 -7.14 23.56
N ILE A 58 26.72 -7.99 23.26
CA ILE A 58 26.07 -8.87 24.23
C ILE A 58 27.11 -9.91 24.73
N PRO A 59 27.31 -10.10 26.04
CA PRO A 59 28.29 -11.05 26.57
C PRO A 59 28.01 -12.51 26.17
N ALA A 60 29.08 -13.27 25.88
CA ALA A 60 29.03 -14.64 25.38
C ALA A 60 28.24 -15.65 26.24
N LYS A 61 28.04 -15.37 27.53
CA LYS A 61 27.26 -16.22 28.45
C LYS A 61 25.76 -16.21 28.12
N THR A 62 25.22 -15.11 27.60
CA THR A 62 23.81 -14.99 27.17
C THR A 62 23.57 -15.73 25.83
N PHE A 63 24.60 -15.80 24.98
CA PHE A 63 24.57 -16.54 23.71
C PHE A 63 24.54 -18.07 23.94
N GLN A 64 25.21 -18.59 24.97
CA GLN A 64 25.17 -20.01 25.32
C GLN A 64 23.80 -20.46 25.85
N THR A 65 23.11 -19.61 26.63
CA THR A 65 21.74 -19.87 27.09
C THR A 65 20.76 -19.89 25.91
N TRP A 66 20.91 -18.96 24.97
CA TRP A 66 20.19 -18.95 23.69
C TRP A 66 20.48 -20.21 22.82
N LEU A 67 21.73 -20.68 22.78
CA LEU A 67 22.15 -21.92 22.11
C LEU A 67 21.52 -23.18 22.70
N LYS A 68 21.27 -23.23 24.02
CA LYS A 68 20.57 -24.34 24.68
C LYS A 68 19.08 -24.35 24.36
N THR A 69 18.42 -23.19 24.36
CA THR A 69 16.99 -23.09 23.97
C THR A 69 16.78 -23.34 22.48
N TYR A 70 17.75 -22.98 21.63
CA TYR A 70 17.83 -23.34 20.20
C TYR A 70 17.91 -24.87 20.00
N LYS A 71 18.74 -25.59 20.79
CA LYS A 71 18.85 -27.06 20.76
C LYS A 71 17.52 -27.76 21.07
N LEU A 72 16.70 -27.20 21.97
CA LEU A 72 15.39 -27.74 22.33
C LEU A 72 14.35 -27.55 21.21
N ARG A 73 14.37 -26.40 20.52
CA ARG A 73 13.52 -26.14 19.35
C ARG A 73 13.89 -26.99 18.13
N THR A 74 15.17 -27.33 17.93
CA THR A 74 15.61 -28.33 16.93
C THR A 74 15.06 -29.73 17.20
N LYS A 75 14.77 -30.12 18.45
CA LYS A 75 14.18 -31.44 18.76
C LYS A 75 12.71 -31.54 18.30
N ILE A 76 11.94 -30.45 18.42
CA ILE A 76 10.52 -30.41 18.02
C ILE A 76 10.39 -30.35 16.48
N SER A 77 11.30 -29.66 15.80
CA SER A 77 11.42 -29.71 14.31
C SER A 77 11.78 -31.11 13.77
N ASN A 78 12.46 -31.95 14.56
CA ASN A 78 12.76 -33.33 14.19
C ASN A 78 11.52 -34.24 14.14
N PHE A 79 10.41 -33.87 14.79
CA PHE A 79 9.15 -34.63 14.73
C PHE A 79 8.46 -34.51 13.36
N LEU A 80 8.51 -33.33 12.73
CA LEU A 80 7.87 -33.07 11.43
C LEU A 80 8.68 -33.56 10.22
N THR A 81 9.87 -34.13 10.43
CA THR A 81 10.79 -34.56 9.35
C THR A 81 11.11 -36.06 9.37
N GLY A 82 10.26 -36.91 9.95
CA GLY A 82 10.52 -38.36 10.03
C GLY A 82 10.55 -39.08 8.67
N LYS A 83 9.48 -38.98 7.87
CA LYS A 83 9.40 -39.73 6.59
C LYS A 83 10.13 -39.05 5.42
N LEU A 84 10.11 -37.72 5.35
CA LEU A 84 10.71 -36.96 4.24
C LEU A 84 12.25 -36.91 4.28
N LYS A 85 12.86 -36.98 5.47
CA LYS A 85 14.31 -36.89 5.65
C LYS A 85 15.02 -38.21 5.29
N THR A 86 14.35 -39.36 5.48
CA THR A 86 14.85 -40.68 5.05
C THR A 86 14.97 -40.77 3.53
N ILE A 87 14.00 -40.19 2.81
CA ILE A 87 14.00 -40.14 1.34
C ILE A 87 15.12 -39.20 0.85
N LEU A 88 15.26 -38.00 1.44
CA LEU A 88 16.26 -37.02 1.04
C LEU A 88 17.71 -37.45 1.34
N ILE A 89 17.96 -38.19 2.43
CA ILE A 89 19.32 -38.65 2.80
C ILE A 89 19.74 -39.88 1.99
N ARG A 90 18.81 -40.74 1.57
CA ARG A 90 19.15 -41.97 0.85
C ARG A 90 19.43 -41.72 -0.64
N TYR A 91 18.82 -40.70 -1.23
CA TYR A 91 18.84 -40.50 -2.68
C TYR A 91 19.42 -39.16 -3.18
N VAL A 92 19.74 -38.19 -2.31
CA VAL A 92 20.22 -36.86 -2.75
C VAL A 92 21.70 -36.62 -2.40
N PRO A 93 22.58 -36.26 -3.38
CA PRO A 93 24.00 -35.98 -3.16
C PRO A 93 24.30 -34.84 -2.17
N LYS A 94 25.45 -34.91 -1.51
CA LYS A 94 25.87 -34.03 -0.41
C LYS A 94 25.98 -32.54 -0.81
N SER A 95 26.40 -32.25 -2.05
CA SER A 95 26.50 -30.90 -2.62
C SER A 95 25.12 -30.24 -2.76
N THR A 96 24.11 -31.00 -3.18
CA THR A 96 22.73 -30.54 -3.37
C THR A 96 21.99 -30.35 -2.05
N ARG A 97 22.33 -31.11 -1.00
CA ARG A 97 21.75 -30.96 0.35
C ARG A 97 22.00 -29.59 0.97
N LEU A 98 23.13 -28.95 0.66
CA LEU A 98 23.47 -27.62 1.19
C LEU A 98 22.60 -26.53 0.56
N GLN A 99 22.38 -26.60 -0.75
CA GLN A 99 21.44 -25.74 -1.47
C GLN A 99 20.00 -25.99 -1.02
N LEU A 100 19.58 -27.26 -0.91
CA LEU A 100 18.25 -27.63 -0.37
C LEU A 100 18.04 -27.13 1.06
N LYS A 101 19.04 -27.20 1.94
CA LYS A 101 18.98 -26.60 3.30
C LYS A 101 18.84 -25.08 3.26
N LYS A 102 19.51 -24.40 2.33
CA LYS A 102 19.41 -22.95 2.15
C LYS A 102 18.01 -22.56 1.67
N SER A 103 17.46 -23.30 0.71
CA SER A 103 16.09 -23.14 0.21
C SER A 103 15.04 -23.53 1.25
N LEU A 104 15.27 -24.56 2.06
CA LEU A 104 14.38 -24.98 3.16
C LEU A 104 14.41 -23.98 4.32
N ASN A 105 15.57 -23.40 4.67
CA ASN A 105 15.64 -22.29 5.63
C ASN A 105 14.88 -21.05 5.14
N ILE A 106 14.89 -20.79 3.82
CA ILE A 106 14.06 -19.77 3.16
C ILE A 106 12.57 -20.17 3.13
N LEU A 107 12.21 -21.44 3.24
CA LEU A 107 10.80 -21.85 3.39
C LEU A 107 10.34 -21.71 4.86
N THR A 108 11.19 -22.05 5.82
CA THR A 108 10.85 -22.07 7.26
C THR A 108 10.98 -20.72 7.95
N CYS A 109 11.79 -19.78 7.47
CA CYS A 109 11.80 -18.41 8.01
C CYS A 109 10.50 -17.64 7.71
N PHE A 110 9.73 -18.11 6.73
CA PHE A 110 8.55 -17.39 6.25
C PHE A 110 7.24 -17.97 6.79
N SER A 111 7.22 -19.23 7.24
CA SER A 111 6.05 -19.84 7.88
C SER A 111 5.60 -19.12 9.17
N ASP A 112 6.53 -18.53 9.92
CA ASP A 112 6.22 -17.76 11.15
C ASP A 112 6.02 -16.24 10.90
N SER A 113 6.19 -15.78 9.65
CA SER A 113 6.27 -14.35 9.33
C SER A 113 4.95 -13.72 8.90
N GLY A 114 3.94 -14.53 8.56
CA GLY A 114 2.68 -14.08 7.94
C GLY A 114 2.82 -13.74 6.45
N VAL A 115 3.96 -14.07 5.83
CA VAL A 115 4.27 -13.79 4.41
C VAL A 115 4.41 -15.10 3.66
N SER A 116 3.70 -15.24 2.53
CA SER A 116 3.80 -16.45 1.71
C SER A 116 5.19 -16.61 1.09
N THR A 117 5.61 -17.85 0.86
CA THR A 117 6.89 -18.15 0.20
C THR A 117 6.99 -17.50 -1.18
N MET A 118 5.88 -17.39 -1.92
CA MET A 118 5.88 -16.75 -3.24
C MET A 118 6.26 -15.26 -3.16
N ILE A 119 5.68 -14.53 -2.20
CA ILE A 119 6.01 -13.11 -1.96
C ILE A 119 7.48 -12.97 -1.55
N ALA A 120 7.94 -13.85 -0.65
CA ALA A 120 9.31 -13.87 -0.19
C ALA A 120 10.33 -14.02 -1.34
N LEU A 121 10.09 -14.97 -2.25
CA LEU A 121 10.93 -15.20 -3.42
C LEU A 121 10.92 -14.00 -4.36
N GLU A 122 9.77 -13.38 -4.57
CA GLU A 122 9.66 -12.17 -5.38
C GLU A 122 10.47 -11.00 -4.80
N TRP A 123 10.43 -10.82 -3.48
CA TRP A 123 11.22 -9.77 -2.81
C TRP A 123 12.72 -10.04 -2.83
N GLN A 124 13.15 -11.30 -2.82
CA GLN A 124 14.57 -11.65 -2.95
C GLN A 124 15.14 -11.25 -4.31
N THR A 125 14.34 -11.34 -5.38
CA THR A 125 14.75 -10.97 -6.74
C THR A 125 14.57 -9.48 -7.03
N TRP A 126 14.01 -8.69 -6.09
CA TRP A 126 13.74 -7.26 -6.31
C TRP A 126 14.96 -6.47 -6.78
N MET A 127 16.12 -6.68 -6.15
CA MET A 127 17.37 -6.02 -6.53
C MET A 127 17.83 -6.31 -7.97
N GLN A 128 17.47 -7.47 -8.51
CA GLN A 128 17.85 -7.89 -9.86
C GLN A 128 16.88 -7.37 -10.92
N ARG A 129 15.61 -7.21 -10.57
CA ARG A 129 14.53 -6.84 -11.51
C ARG A 129 14.10 -5.37 -11.45
N ARG A 130 14.51 -4.62 -10.42
CA ARG A 130 14.18 -3.20 -10.29
C ARG A 130 14.82 -2.38 -11.40
N GLN A 131 14.12 -1.37 -11.88
CA GLN A 131 14.64 -0.42 -12.86
C GLN A 131 15.46 0.66 -12.16
N ASN A 132 16.27 1.40 -12.93
CA ASN A 132 16.92 2.59 -12.40
C ASN A 132 15.84 3.60 -11.98
N GLY A 133 15.97 4.19 -10.80
CA GLY A 133 14.92 5.09 -10.26
C GLY A 133 13.69 4.40 -9.64
N SER A 134 13.58 3.06 -9.66
CA SER A 134 12.48 2.38 -8.94
C SER A 134 12.46 2.76 -7.45
N LEU A 135 11.25 2.91 -6.91
CA LEU A 135 11.00 3.30 -5.53
C LEU A 135 10.21 2.19 -4.84
N ASP A 136 10.34 2.10 -3.53
CA ASP A 136 9.40 1.36 -2.68
C ASP A 136 8.43 2.38 -2.07
N ILE A 137 7.21 2.43 -2.60
CA ILE A 137 6.20 3.41 -2.19
C ILE A 137 5.28 2.75 -1.18
N ILE A 138 5.24 3.29 0.03
CA ILE A 138 4.35 2.87 1.10
C ILE A 138 3.14 3.81 1.10
N ILE A 139 1.99 3.30 0.66
CA ILE A 139 0.74 4.07 0.63
C ILE A 139 -0.02 3.77 1.92
N PHE A 140 -0.23 4.77 2.75
CA PHE A 140 -1.03 4.66 3.97
C PHE A 140 -2.48 5.03 3.65
N GLY A 141 -3.28 3.99 3.34
CA GLY A 141 -4.58 4.13 2.72
C GLY A 141 -5.64 4.80 3.60
N ILE A 142 -6.52 5.55 2.95
CA ILE A 142 -7.75 6.09 3.56
C ILE A 142 -8.84 5.02 3.72
N THR A 143 -8.71 3.90 3.03
CA THR A 143 -9.66 2.78 3.10
C THR A 143 -8.98 1.44 2.84
N SER A 144 -9.65 0.33 3.18
CA SER A 144 -9.19 -1.03 2.88
C SER A 144 -9.13 -1.21 1.37
N PHE A 145 -8.12 -1.94 0.89
CA PHE A 145 -7.82 -1.98 -0.55
C PHE A 145 -9.00 -2.51 -1.38
N ASP A 146 -9.73 -3.50 -0.84
CA ASP A 146 -10.85 -4.16 -1.52
C ASP A 146 -12.21 -3.49 -1.26
N TYR A 147 -12.28 -2.44 -0.42
CA TYR A 147 -13.57 -1.85 -0.02
C TYR A 147 -14.24 -1.13 -1.19
N ARG A 148 -13.60 -0.09 -1.71
CA ARG A 148 -14.05 0.65 -2.89
C ARG A 148 -12.85 0.99 -3.74
N PHE A 149 -12.94 0.68 -5.04
CA PHE A 149 -11.87 0.96 -5.97
C PHE A 149 -11.90 2.44 -6.35
N GLN A 150 -10.91 3.20 -5.87
CA GLN A 150 -10.84 4.65 -6.02
C GLN A 150 -9.39 5.10 -6.28
N ARG A 151 -9.15 6.42 -6.22
CA ARG A 151 -7.87 7.07 -6.52
C ARG A 151 -6.65 6.39 -5.87
N PRO A 152 -6.62 6.05 -4.56
CA PRO A 152 -5.50 5.33 -3.95
C PRO A 152 -5.08 4.05 -4.69
N GLN A 153 -6.04 3.20 -5.06
CA GLN A 153 -5.77 1.95 -5.79
C GLN A 153 -5.35 2.24 -7.23
N GLN A 154 -6.02 3.17 -7.92
CA GLN A 154 -5.63 3.57 -9.27
C GLN A 154 -4.18 4.09 -9.32
N LEU A 155 -3.78 4.94 -8.36
CA LEU A 155 -2.41 5.42 -8.25
C LEU A 155 -1.44 4.28 -7.92
N ALA A 156 -1.81 3.34 -7.04
CA ALA A 156 -1.01 2.15 -6.77
C ALA A 156 -0.74 1.35 -8.05
N TYR A 157 -1.76 1.07 -8.86
CA TYR A 157 -1.64 0.38 -10.13
C TYR A 157 -0.80 1.16 -11.15
N ALA A 158 -1.03 2.47 -11.30
CA ALA A 158 -0.26 3.31 -12.21
C ALA A 158 1.23 3.34 -11.84
N LEU A 159 1.56 3.54 -10.56
CA LEU A 159 2.94 3.57 -10.08
C LEU A 159 3.62 2.19 -10.18
N ALA A 160 2.89 1.11 -9.92
CA ALA A 160 3.40 -0.25 -10.10
C ALA A 160 3.75 -0.54 -11.57
N ASN A 161 2.93 -0.08 -12.51
CA ASN A 161 3.14 -0.20 -13.94
C ASN A 161 4.36 0.60 -14.43
N LEU A 162 4.66 1.74 -13.78
CA LEU A 162 5.89 2.50 -13.98
C LEU A 162 7.15 1.83 -13.36
N GLY A 163 7.01 0.64 -12.77
CA GLY A 163 8.13 -0.15 -12.26
C GLY A 163 8.50 0.15 -10.80
N HIS A 164 7.64 0.86 -10.05
CA HIS A 164 7.78 1.00 -8.60
C HIS A 164 7.19 -0.23 -7.89
N ARG A 165 7.59 -0.45 -6.63
CA ARG A 165 7.01 -1.47 -5.76
C ARG A 165 6.14 -0.80 -4.71
N ILE A 166 4.92 -1.26 -4.58
CA ILE A 166 3.88 -0.63 -3.77
C ILE A 166 3.57 -1.50 -2.56
N PHE A 167 3.55 -0.88 -1.39
CA PHE A 167 3.07 -1.45 -0.14
C PHE A 167 1.87 -0.64 0.32
N TYR A 168 0.67 -1.12 0.03
CA TYR A 168 -0.56 -0.47 0.44
C TYR A 168 -0.91 -0.91 1.87
N ILE A 169 -0.83 0.02 2.82
CA ILE A 169 -1.21 -0.19 4.21
C ILE A 169 -2.71 -0.04 4.34
N GLU A 170 -3.38 -1.08 4.83
CA GLU A 170 -4.83 -1.06 5.05
C GLU A 170 -5.25 -0.13 6.20
N SER A 171 -6.47 0.39 6.13
CA SER A 171 -7.14 1.11 7.23
C SER A 171 -7.68 0.20 8.32
N GLU A 172 -7.63 -1.12 8.10
CA GLU A 172 -7.96 -2.15 9.08
C GLU A 172 -6.68 -2.75 9.69
N PHE A 173 -6.78 -3.20 10.94
CA PHE A 173 -5.64 -3.66 11.71
C PHE A 173 -5.78 -5.10 12.18
N ASN A 174 -4.64 -5.77 12.33
CA ASN A 174 -4.56 -7.01 13.07
C ASN A 174 -4.43 -6.68 14.57
N PHE A 175 -5.54 -6.70 15.29
CA PHE A 175 -5.58 -6.41 16.73
C PHE A 175 -4.80 -7.46 17.54
N VAL A 176 -3.81 -7.01 18.30
CA VAL A 176 -2.97 -7.89 19.14
C VAL A 176 -3.12 -7.63 20.64
N GLY A 177 -3.91 -6.62 21.03
CA GLY A 177 -4.05 -6.21 22.43
C GLY A 177 -2.71 -5.97 23.11
N ASN A 178 -2.61 -6.32 24.40
CA ASN A 178 -1.37 -6.19 25.19
C ASN A 178 -0.30 -7.26 24.87
N GLN A 179 -0.51 -8.12 23.86
CA GLN A 179 0.48 -9.12 23.50
C GLN A 179 1.65 -8.46 22.74
N SER A 180 2.89 -8.68 23.18
CA SER A 180 4.11 -8.09 22.57
C SER A 180 4.43 -8.59 21.14
N ARG A 181 3.60 -9.47 20.57
CA ARG A 181 3.79 -10.04 19.23
C ARG A 181 3.22 -9.10 18.17
N SER A 182 4.04 -8.16 17.70
CA SER A 182 3.75 -7.38 16.50
C SER A 182 4.00 -8.21 15.23
N GLY A 183 2.93 -8.56 14.53
CA GLY A 183 2.98 -9.22 13.22
C GLY A 183 2.92 -8.21 12.09
N VAL A 184 2.90 -8.73 10.86
CA VAL A 184 2.43 -8.03 9.68
C VAL A 184 1.76 -9.10 8.82
N GLN A 185 0.56 -8.82 8.31
CA GLN A 185 -0.12 -9.70 7.37
C GLN A 185 0.03 -9.10 5.98
N ILE A 186 0.34 -9.94 5.00
CA ILE A 186 0.71 -9.48 3.66
C ILE A 186 0.06 -10.39 2.64
N ARG A 187 -0.72 -9.80 1.74
CA ARG A 187 -1.18 -10.47 0.53
C ARG A 187 -0.58 -9.80 -0.70
N LYS A 188 -0.38 -10.60 -1.73
CA LYS A 188 -0.03 -10.09 -3.05
C LYS A 188 -1.32 -9.81 -3.79
N GLU A 189 -1.42 -8.59 -4.31
CA GLU A 189 -2.55 -8.15 -5.12
C GLU A 189 -2.22 -8.33 -6.60
N ALA A 190 -1.15 -7.67 -7.05
CA ALA A 190 -0.72 -7.67 -8.43
C ALA A 190 0.81 -7.71 -8.52
N LYS A 191 1.35 -7.66 -9.74
CA LYS A 191 2.78 -7.47 -9.94
C LYS A 191 3.20 -6.17 -9.25
N ASN A 192 4.18 -6.26 -8.35
CA ASN A 192 4.69 -5.14 -7.55
C ASN A 192 3.71 -4.52 -6.54
N ILE A 193 2.49 -5.04 -6.35
CA ILE A 193 1.52 -4.49 -5.38
C ILE A 193 1.29 -5.49 -4.26
N PHE A 194 1.58 -5.05 -3.04
CA PHE A 194 1.42 -5.83 -1.82
C PHE A 194 0.50 -5.06 -0.87
N VAL A 195 -0.56 -5.73 -0.42
CA VAL A 195 -1.48 -5.17 0.57
C VAL A 195 -1.07 -5.66 1.95
N VAL A 196 -0.96 -4.73 2.89
CA VAL A 196 -0.30 -4.90 4.17
C VAL A 196 -1.24 -4.48 5.30
N LYS A 197 -1.58 -5.43 6.17
CA LYS A 197 -2.35 -5.18 7.40
C LYS A 197 -1.39 -5.16 8.58
N LEU A 198 -1.28 -4.00 9.22
CA LEU A 198 -0.39 -3.77 10.37
C LEU A 198 -1.00 -4.32 11.65
N SER A 199 -0.15 -4.72 12.60
CA SER A 199 -0.60 -4.99 13.96
C SER A 199 -0.87 -3.67 14.69
N ALA A 200 -1.95 -3.64 15.49
CA ALA A 200 -2.31 -2.50 16.32
C ALA A 200 -2.68 -2.93 17.74
N LEU A 201 -2.53 -1.98 18.69
CA LEU A 201 -2.92 -2.19 20.09
C LEU A 201 -4.42 -2.37 20.23
N GLU A 202 -5.20 -1.62 19.44
CA GLU A 202 -6.66 -1.55 19.42
C GLU A 202 -7.16 -1.69 17.98
N ASN A 203 -8.45 -1.98 17.81
CA ASN A 203 -9.08 -1.98 16.49
C ASN A 203 -9.48 -0.55 16.09
N TYR A 204 -8.50 0.26 15.72
CA TYR A 204 -8.71 1.68 15.41
C TYR A 204 -9.62 1.87 14.20
N PHE A 205 -10.63 2.71 14.36
CA PHE A 205 -11.36 3.32 13.27
C PHE A 205 -10.70 4.65 12.90
N ILE A 206 -9.96 4.67 11.79
CA ILE A 206 -9.04 5.77 11.45
C ILE A 206 -9.70 7.15 11.34
N TYR A 207 -11.01 7.24 11.14
CA TYR A 207 -11.76 8.50 11.04
C TYR A 207 -12.09 9.13 12.40
N LYS A 208 -12.08 8.34 13.49
CA LYS A 208 -12.45 8.80 14.84
C LYS A 208 -11.34 8.63 15.86
N ASP A 209 -10.62 7.51 15.77
CA ASP A 209 -9.73 7.08 16.83
C ASP A 209 -8.33 7.63 16.69
N PHE A 210 -7.58 7.55 17.80
CA PHE A 210 -6.20 7.96 17.86
C PHE A 210 -5.31 6.96 18.59
N PRO A 211 -4.16 6.58 18.01
CA PRO A 211 -3.26 5.67 18.67
C PRO A 211 -2.54 6.37 19.82
N THR A 212 -2.60 5.77 21.00
CA THR A 212 -1.79 6.15 22.17
C THR A 212 -0.30 6.02 21.86
N VAL A 213 0.59 6.51 22.73
CA VAL A 213 2.05 6.33 22.59
C VAL A 213 2.41 4.85 22.40
N GLN A 214 1.77 3.96 23.18
CA GLN A 214 1.95 2.52 23.07
C GLN A 214 1.37 1.96 21.76
N GLY A 215 0.18 2.43 21.35
CA GLY A 215 -0.44 2.08 20.06
C GLY A 215 0.47 2.40 18.88
N ARG A 216 1.03 3.61 18.85
CA ARG A 216 2.02 4.05 17.86
C ARG A 216 3.25 3.14 17.85
N ALA A 217 3.77 2.78 19.03
CA ALA A 217 4.93 1.89 19.12
C ALA A 217 4.67 0.51 18.48
N ILE A 218 3.47 -0.05 18.62
CA ILE A 218 3.09 -1.33 18.00
C ILE A 218 2.98 -1.18 16.47
N LEU A 219 2.35 -0.13 15.97
CA LEU A 219 2.29 0.18 14.53
C LEU A 219 3.70 0.30 13.94
N PHE A 220 4.59 1.07 14.58
CA PHE A 220 5.99 1.19 14.15
C PHE A 220 6.76 -0.13 14.17
N LYS A 221 6.52 -0.98 15.17
CA LYS A 221 7.18 -2.29 15.25
C LYS A 221 6.72 -3.20 14.11
N SER A 222 5.43 -3.15 13.76
CA SER A 222 4.87 -3.84 12.60
C SER A 222 5.48 -3.34 11.29
N LEU A 223 5.57 -2.01 11.11
CA LEU A 223 6.20 -1.40 9.94
C LEU A 223 7.70 -1.72 9.83
N LYS A 224 8.45 -1.68 10.93
CA LYS A 224 9.87 -2.10 10.95
C LYS A 224 10.03 -3.56 10.52
N LYS A 225 9.09 -4.43 10.90
CA LYS A 225 9.08 -5.83 10.46
C LYS A 225 8.85 -5.93 8.94
N LEU A 226 7.90 -5.16 8.40
CA LEU A 226 7.69 -5.06 6.94
C LEU A 226 8.98 -4.64 6.23
N PHE A 227 9.62 -3.54 6.65
CA PHE A 227 10.86 -3.04 6.06
C PHE A 227 11.96 -4.10 6.00
N LYS A 228 12.11 -4.87 7.09
CA LYS A 228 13.09 -5.96 7.17
C LYS A 228 12.74 -7.13 6.25
N LEU A 229 11.48 -7.57 6.23
CA LEU A 229 11.03 -8.72 5.45
C LEU A 229 11.10 -8.43 3.95
N ALA A 230 10.63 -7.25 3.53
CA ALA A 230 10.57 -6.84 2.13
C ALA A 230 11.88 -6.25 1.61
N ARG A 231 12.88 -6.06 2.49
CA ARG A 231 14.17 -5.41 2.17
C ARG A 231 13.93 -4.06 1.49
N ILE A 232 13.12 -3.21 2.13
CA ILE A 232 12.70 -1.93 1.57
C ILE A 232 13.91 -1.02 1.36
N ILE A 233 13.96 -0.39 0.18
CA ILE A 233 15.03 0.50 -0.29
C ILE A 233 14.43 1.66 -1.08
N ASN A 234 15.04 2.84 -0.97
CA ASN A 234 14.51 4.09 -1.55
C ASN A 234 13.02 4.31 -1.20
N PRO A 235 12.65 4.29 0.10
CA PRO A 235 11.26 4.37 0.50
C PRO A 235 10.69 5.78 0.29
N VAL A 236 9.42 5.85 -0.11
CA VAL A 236 8.60 7.08 -0.07
C VAL A 236 7.28 6.74 0.61
N ALA A 237 6.86 7.57 1.57
CA ALA A 237 5.55 7.43 2.19
C ALA A 237 4.55 8.33 1.46
N LYS A 238 3.43 7.76 1.00
CA LYS A 238 2.25 8.50 0.54
C LYS A 238 1.15 8.32 1.58
N ILE A 239 0.67 9.42 2.15
CA ILE A 239 -0.34 9.42 3.21
C ILE A 239 -1.66 9.86 2.63
N ASP A 240 -2.72 9.06 2.82
CA ASP A 240 -4.03 9.35 2.25
C ASP A 240 -5.05 9.77 3.33
N HIS A 241 -4.70 9.66 4.62
CA HIS A 241 -5.58 10.05 5.73
C HIS A 241 -4.77 10.59 6.94
N PRO A 242 -5.21 11.68 7.61
CA PRO A 242 -4.49 12.31 8.72
C PRO A 242 -4.16 11.41 9.92
N PHE A 243 -4.96 10.37 10.16
CA PHE A 243 -4.68 9.35 11.19
C PHE A 243 -3.24 8.83 11.12
N TRP A 244 -2.74 8.59 9.91
CA TRP A 244 -1.41 8.07 9.68
C TRP A 244 -0.31 9.09 9.96
N GLY A 245 -0.63 10.38 10.01
CA GLY A 245 0.29 11.45 10.44
C GLY A 245 0.92 11.17 11.80
N SER A 246 0.17 10.50 12.69
CA SER A 246 0.64 10.08 14.02
C SER A 246 1.88 9.16 13.99
N ILE A 247 2.08 8.39 12.91
CA ILE A 247 3.28 7.57 12.68
C ILE A 247 4.16 8.11 11.56
N ALA A 248 3.61 8.90 10.64
CA ALA A 248 4.35 9.39 9.49
C ALA A 248 5.50 10.33 9.91
N GLN A 249 5.32 11.13 10.96
CA GLN A 249 6.35 12.04 11.49
C GLN A 249 7.63 11.33 11.94
N SER A 250 7.56 10.09 12.46
CA SER A 250 8.78 9.36 12.83
C SER A 250 9.38 8.55 11.68
N LEU A 251 8.76 8.57 10.49
CA LEU A 251 9.33 7.97 9.29
C LEU A 251 10.40 8.90 8.75
N LYS A 252 11.67 8.47 8.82
CA LYS A 252 12.81 9.21 8.26
C LYS A 252 12.92 8.96 6.76
N MET A 253 11.89 9.33 5.99
CA MET A 253 11.81 9.16 4.53
C MET A 253 10.96 10.28 3.91
N PRO A 254 11.07 10.52 2.59
CA PRO A 254 10.22 11.49 1.92
C PRO A 254 8.74 11.20 2.12
N LEU A 255 7.97 12.24 2.44
CA LEU A 255 6.56 12.17 2.79
C LEU A 255 5.72 12.99 1.82
N ILE A 256 4.76 12.33 1.18
CA ILE A 256 3.76 12.94 0.31
C ILE A 256 2.41 12.81 1.01
N TYR A 257 1.73 13.92 1.28
CA TYR A 257 0.34 13.89 1.72
C TYR A 257 -0.59 14.08 0.52
N ASP A 258 -1.47 13.11 0.21
CA ASP A 258 -2.49 13.24 -0.83
C ASP A 258 -3.80 13.73 -0.19
N ALA A 259 -3.94 15.05 -0.10
CA ALA A 259 -5.13 15.73 0.40
C ALA A 259 -6.26 15.61 -0.64
N MET A 260 -7.03 14.52 -0.51
CA MET A 260 -8.18 14.24 -1.37
C MET A 260 -9.42 15.00 -0.96
N ASP A 261 -9.54 15.28 0.34
CA ASP A 261 -10.71 15.83 1.00
C ASP A 261 -10.28 16.86 2.06
N LEU A 262 -11.21 17.73 2.49
CA LEU A 262 -11.07 18.47 3.73
C LEU A 262 -11.72 17.67 4.86
N HIS A 263 -10.91 16.95 5.63
CA HIS A 263 -11.43 16.02 6.63
C HIS A 263 -12.30 16.69 7.69
N SER A 264 -12.08 17.97 8.00
CA SER A 264 -12.92 18.77 8.90
C SER A 264 -14.39 18.89 8.45
N GLY A 265 -14.68 18.67 7.17
CA GLY A 265 -16.06 18.76 6.65
C GLY A 265 -16.93 17.55 6.95
N PHE A 266 -16.35 16.41 7.33
CA PHE A 266 -17.07 15.14 7.46
C PHE A 266 -17.62 14.94 8.89
N PRO A 267 -18.92 14.58 9.05
CA PRO A 267 -19.52 14.35 10.38
C PRO A 267 -18.83 13.25 11.20
N GLU A 268 -18.28 12.24 10.53
CA GLU A 268 -17.58 11.12 11.16
C GLU A 268 -16.19 11.49 11.70
N THR A 269 -15.66 12.66 11.36
CA THR A 269 -14.33 13.11 11.73
C THR A 269 -14.26 13.46 13.22
N GLY A 270 -13.39 12.76 13.94
CA GLY A 270 -13.11 13.09 15.35
C GLY A 270 -12.39 14.43 15.51
N LYS A 271 -12.64 15.15 16.62
CA LYS A 271 -12.04 16.48 16.94
C LYS A 271 -10.52 16.56 16.81
N SER A 272 -9.84 15.42 16.92
CA SER A 272 -8.38 15.36 16.85
C SER A 272 -7.85 15.37 15.41
N ILE A 273 -8.63 14.95 14.40
CA ILE A 273 -8.15 14.77 13.01
C ILE A 273 -7.60 16.07 12.42
N GLU A 274 -8.24 17.21 12.63
CA GLU A 274 -7.75 18.51 12.14
C GLU A 274 -6.35 18.85 12.66
N LYS A 275 -6.06 18.51 13.92
CA LYS A 275 -4.74 18.74 14.51
C LYS A 275 -3.70 17.90 13.77
N TYR A 276 -3.98 16.64 13.49
CA TYR A 276 -3.06 15.77 12.77
C TYR A 276 -2.95 16.10 11.30
N GLU A 277 -4.00 16.64 10.68
CA GLU A 277 -3.91 17.15 9.32
C GLU A 277 -2.96 18.35 9.26
N ARG A 278 -3.07 19.30 10.22
CA ARG A 278 -2.12 20.42 10.33
C ARG A 278 -0.69 19.94 10.58
N GLU A 279 -0.50 18.97 11.46
CA GLU A 279 0.82 18.40 11.73
C GLU A 279 1.38 17.62 10.53
N LEU A 280 0.55 16.83 9.85
CA LEU A 280 0.92 16.08 8.65
C LEU A 280 1.34 17.05 7.54
N THR A 281 0.55 18.11 7.35
CA THR A 281 0.84 19.21 6.43
C THR A 281 2.21 19.81 6.71
N SER A 282 2.54 20.09 7.98
CA SER A 282 3.80 20.76 8.33
C SER A 282 5.05 19.90 8.12
N VAL A 283 4.92 18.57 8.15
CA VAL A 283 6.04 17.63 7.96
C VAL A 283 6.10 17.01 6.55
N SER A 284 5.13 17.30 5.68
CA SER A 284 5.10 16.78 4.32
C SER A 284 6.11 17.49 3.42
N ASP A 285 6.88 16.72 2.64
CA ASP A 285 7.77 17.27 1.61
C ASP A 285 7.00 17.75 0.37
N LEU A 286 5.82 17.16 0.14
CA LEU A 286 4.90 17.53 -0.92
C LEU A 286 3.46 17.23 -0.51
N ILE A 287 2.55 18.15 -0.83
CA ILE A 287 1.10 17.95 -0.69
C ILE A 287 0.48 17.83 -2.08
N LEU A 288 -0.17 16.72 -2.36
CA LEU A 288 -1.02 16.58 -3.53
C LEU A 288 -2.44 17.04 -3.17
N THR A 289 -3.10 17.78 -4.05
CA THR A 289 -4.45 18.27 -3.82
C THR A 289 -5.38 17.85 -4.96
N SER A 290 -6.59 17.39 -4.64
CA SER A 290 -7.53 16.84 -5.64
C SER A 290 -8.36 17.90 -6.38
N SER A 291 -8.42 19.14 -5.89
CA SER A 291 -9.21 20.24 -6.46
C SER A 291 -8.56 21.61 -6.22
N ASP A 292 -9.01 22.63 -6.96
CA ASP A 292 -8.57 24.03 -6.75
C ASP A 292 -8.96 24.54 -5.37
N TYR A 293 -10.13 24.14 -4.88
CA TYR A 293 -10.62 24.53 -3.56
C TYR A 293 -9.71 24.00 -2.45
N ILE A 294 -9.40 22.70 -2.48
CA ILE A 294 -8.46 22.08 -1.55
C ILE A 294 -7.07 22.70 -1.70
N GLN A 295 -6.61 22.95 -2.93
CA GLN A 295 -5.32 23.60 -3.15
C GLN A 295 -5.24 24.97 -2.47
N LYS A 296 -6.28 25.80 -2.60
CA LYS A 296 -6.36 27.12 -1.95
C LYS A 296 -6.31 27.00 -0.43
N GLU A 297 -6.97 26.01 0.16
CA GLU A 297 -6.91 25.76 1.61
C GLU A 297 -5.49 25.38 2.05
N PHE A 298 -4.83 24.48 1.32
CA PHE A 298 -3.49 24.02 1.72
C PHE A 298 -2.37 25.02 1.44
N LEU A 299 -2.54 25.93 0.46
CA LEU A 299 -1.59 27.02 0.21
C LEU A 299 -1.45 27.98 1.41
N LYS A 300 -2.46 28.06 2.29
CA LYS A 300 -2.40 28.86 3.53
C LYS A 300 -1.27 28.40 4.47
N PHE A 301 -0.85 27.14 4.38
CA PHE A 301 0.23 26.58 5.19
C PHE A 301 1.63 26.82 4.60
N LYS A 302 1.75 27.49 3.45
CA LYS A 302 3.03 27.79 2.76
C LYS A 302 3.88 26.54 2.46
N GLN A 303 3.24 25.38 2.31
CA GLN A 303 3.90 24.13 1.96
C GLN A 303 3.92 23.91 0.46
N LYS A 304 4.91 23.13 0.00
CA LYS A 304 4.97 22.74 -1.42
C LYS A 304 3.75 21.90 -1.76
N SER A 305 2.92 22.41 -2.67
CA SER A 305 1.74 21.70 -3.14
C SER A 305 1.76 21.50 -4.65
N LEU A 306 1.15 20.40 -5.10
CA LEU A 306 0.94 20.08 -6.51
C LEU A 306 -0.50 19.59 -6.68
N MET A 307 -1.28 20.27 -7.52
CA MET A 307 -2.63 19.81 -7.83
C MET A 307 -2.57 18.60 -8.76
N VAL A 308 -3.22 17.51 -8.33
CA VAL A 308 -3.41 16.29 -9.12
C VAL A 308 -4.89 15.93 -8.99
N ARG A 309 -5.68 16.37 -9.98
CA ARG A 309 -7.15 16.18 -9.95
C ARG A 309 -7.54 14.71 -9.94
N ASN A 310 -8.74 14.41 -9.44
CA ASN A 310 -9.37 13.13 -9.69
C ASN A 310 -9.65 12.97 -11.19
N ALA A 311 -9.55 11.74 -11.68
CA ALA A 311 -9.79 11.38 -13.06
C ALA A 311 -10.67 10.13 -13.12
N GLY A 312 -11.41 9.96 -14.23
CA GLY A 312 -12.11 8.73 -14.54
C GLY A 312 -11.20 7.74 -15.27
N ASP A 313 -11.43 6.44 -15.05
CA ASP A 313 -10.81 5.40 -15.88
C ASP A 313 -11.48 5.39 -17.26
N PHE A 314 -10.96 6.23 -18.16
CA PHE A 314 -11.54 6.47 -19.47
C PHE A 314 -11.69 5.18 -20.28
N TYR A 315 -10.66 4.32 -20.31
CA TYR A 315 -10.69 3.08 -21.08
C TYR A 315 -11.66 2.06 -20.50
N HIS A 316 -11.85 2.06 -19.18
CA HIS A 316 -12.86 1.22 -18.54
C HIS A 316 -14.29 1.65 -18.88
N PHE A 317 -14.60 2.94 -18.71
CA PHE A 317 -15.97 3.45 -18.86
C PHE A 317 -16.38 3.77 -20.30
N SER A 318 -15.44 4.10 -21.20
CA SER A 318 -15.75 4.37 -22.61
C SER A 318 -16.34 3.16 -23.35
N LYS A 319 -16.19 1.94 -22.81
CA LYS A 319 -16.86 0.73 -23.30
C LYS A 319 -18.38 0.86 -23.31
N ALA A 320 -18.94 1.64 -22.37
CA ALA A 320 -20.37 1.90 -22.26
C ALA A 320 -20.95 2.72 -23.43
N LYS A 321 -20.10 3.26 -24.32
CA LYS A 321 -20.53 3.88 -25.57
C LYS A 321 -21.33 2.91 -26.44
N ASN A 322 -21.02 1.62 -26.37
CA ASN A 322 -21.78 0.56 -27.02
C ASN A 322 -22.67 -0.12 -25.99
N LYS A 323 -23.85 -0.58 -26.40
CA LYS A 323 -24.69 -1.42 -25.54
C LYS A 323 -23.93 -2.69 -25.17
N MET A 324 -23.71 -2.87 -23.87
CA MET A 324 -23.03 -4.03 -23.31
C MET A 324 -24.05 -5.08 -22.89
N VAL A 325 -23.60 -6.18 -22.28
CA VAL A 325 -24.50 -7.20 -21.73
C VAL A 325 -25.45 -6.56 -20.71
N LYS A 326 -26.76 -6.73 -20.90
CA LYS A 326 -27.77 -6.18 -19.97
C LYS A 326 -27.60 -6.84 -18.61
N PRO A 327 -27.35 -6.08 -17.53
CA PRO A 327 -27.30 -6.64 -16.19
C PRO A 327 -28.62 -7.30 -15.81
N ILE A 328 -28.56 -8.38 -15.03
CA ILE A 328 -29.74 -9.13 -14.59
C ILE A 328 -30.75 -8.23 -13.88
N ASP A 329 -30.27 -7.29 -13.05
CA ASP A 329 -31.10 -6.35 -12.29
C ASP A 329 -31.87 -5.37 -13.18
N LEU A 330 -31.46 -5.20 -14.45
CA LEU A 330 -32.12 -4.30 -15.39
C LEU A 330 -32.99 -5.06 -16.40
N MET A 331 -33.02 -6.40 -16.37
CA MET A 331 -33.70 -7.21 -17.39
C MET A 331 -35.17 -6.81 -17.55
N GLU A 332 -35.87 -6.64 -16.44
CA GLU A 332 -37.30 -6.31 -16.36
C GLU A 332 -37.61 -4.86 -16.77
N PHE A 333 -36.60 -3.98 -16.80
CA PHE A 333 -36.80 -2.58 -17.15
C PHE A 333 -36.87 -2.40 -18.66
N SER A 334 -38.03 -1.94 -19.14
CA SER A 334 -38.26 -1.54 -20.54
C SER A 334 -38.29 -0.02 -20.73
N GLY A 335 -38.36 0.75 -19.63
CA GLY A 335 -38.43 2.20 -19.63
C GLY A 335 -37.08 2.91 -19.76
N LYS A 336 -37.11 4.24 -19.70
CA LYS A 336 -35.92 5.08 -19.62
C LYS A 336 -35.28 4.95 -18.24
N ILE A 337 -33.95 5.00 -18.18
CA ILE A 337 -33.21 4.85 -16.92
C ILE A 337 -32.45 6.13 -16.58
N ILE A 338 -32.76 6.71 -15.43
CA ILE A 338 -31.92 7.70 -14.75
C ILE A 338 -31.06 6.93 -13.74
N GLY A 339 -29.74 6.98 -13.92
CA GLY A 339 -28.82 6.16 -13.16
C GLY A 339 -27.84 6.95 -12.29
N TYR A 340 -27.52 6.39 -11.13
CA TYR A 340 -26.41 6.80 -10.27
C TYR A 340 -25.64 5.58 -9.79
N TYR A 341 -24.31 5.66 -9.75
CA TYR A 341 -23.50 4.74 -8.96
C TYR A 341 -22.48 5.50 -8.11
N GLY A 342 -22.30 5.05 -6.87
CA GLY A 342 -21.33 5.67 -5.97
C GLY A 342 -21.67 5.42 -4.50
N ALA A 343 -20.97 6.12 -3.62
CA ALA A 343 -21.29 6.14 -2.20
C ALA A 343 -22.62 6.90 -1.99
N ILE A 344 -23.54 6.32 -1.24
CA ILE A 344 -24.87 6.89 -0.98
C ILE A 344 -24.97 7.21 0.50
N SER A 345 -24.93 8.49 0.83
CA SER A 345 -24.96 8.99 2.20
C SER A 345 -25.77 10.29 2.27
N ASP A 346 -25.65 11.03 3.36
CA ASP A 346 -26.45 12.22 3.66
C ASP A 346 -26.23 13.37 2.67
N TRP A 347 -25.12 13.38 1.93
CA TRP A 347 -24.87 14.34 0.85
C TRP A 347 -25.74 14.10 -0.38
N MET A 348 -26.39 12.94 -0.53
CA MET A 348 -27.38 12.72 -1.58
C MET A 348 -28.68 13.47 -1.25
N ASP A 349 -29.20 14.22 -2.21
CA ASP A 349 -30.44 14.98 -2.10
C ASP A 349 -31.67 14.09 -2.37
N ASP A 350 -32.19 13.53 -1.28
CA ASP A 350 -33.40 12.72 -1.25
C ASP A 350 -34.64 13.46 -1.79
N LYS A 351 -34.67 14.80 -1.73
CA LYS A 351 -35.81 15.57 -2.25
C LYS A 351 -35.82 15.59 -3.78
N ILE A 352 -34.65 15.70 -4.40
CA ILE A 352 -34.53 15.63 -5.86
C ILE A 352 -34.96 14.25 -6.34
N ILE A 353 -34.52 13.18 -5.68
CA ILE A 353 -34.94 11.82 -6.02
C ILE A 353 -36.45 11.66 -5.90
N LYS A 354 -37.06 12.13 -4.80
CA LYS A 354 -38.52 12.11 -4.61
C LYS A 354 -39.24 12.86 -5.73
N GLN A 355 -38.78 14.04 -6.11
CA GLN A 355 -39.40 14.83 -7.18
C GLN A 355 -39.31 14.14 -8.54
N LEU A 356 -38.17 13.50 -8.85
CA LEU A 356 -38.03 12.70 -10.06
C LEU A 356 -39.02 11.54 -10.07
N ALA A 357 -39.16 10.84 -8.95
CA ALA A 357 -40.07 9.70 -8.85
C ALA A 357 -41.54 10.08 -9.08
N ILE A 358 -41.97 11.24 -8.54
CA ILE A 358 -43.33 11.77 -8.71
C ILE A 358 -43.57 12.27 -10.14
N ASN A 359 -42.64 13.05 -10.69
CA ASN A 359 -42.85 13.76 -11.95
C ASN A 359 -42.52 12.90 -13.19
N CYS A 360 -41.84 11.78 -13.01
CA CYS A 360 -41.45 10.87 -14.09
C CYS A 360 -41.80 9.41 -13.72
N PRO A 361 -43.09 9.07 -13.54
CA PRO A 361 -43.49 7.74 -13.07
C PRO A 361 -43.12 6.60 -14.04
N ASP A 362 -42.99 6.90 -15.34
CA ASP A 362 -42.61 5.93 -16.39
C ASP A 362 -41.08 5.77 -16.57
N VAL A 363 -40.28 6.43 -15.71
CA VAL A 363 -38.82 6.41 -15.74
C VAL A 363 -38.29 5.67 -14.53
N GLU A 364 -37.36 4.75 -14.75
CA GLU A 364 -36.70 3.98 -13.70
C GLU A 364 -35.52 4.78 -13.13
N ILE A 365 -35.52 4.99 -11.81
CA ILE A 365 -34.45 5.66 -11.07
C ILE A 365 -33.60 4.56 -10.43
N VAL A 366 -32.46 4.27 -11.06
CA VAL A 366 -31.58 3.18 -10.66
C VAL A 366 -30.39 3.73 -9.86
N ILE A 367 -30.28 3.33 -8.59
CA ILE A 367 -29.23 3.79 -7.68
C ILE A 367 -28.42 2.59 -7.22
N ILE A 368 -27.13 2.62 -7.54
CA ILE A 368 -26.18 1.53 -7.29
C ILE A 368 -25.15 1.98 -6.25
N GLY A 369 -25.01 1.22 -5.19
CA GLY A 369 -24.06 1.49 -4.10
C GLY A 369 -24.59 1.11 -2.73
N ARG A 370 -23.74 1.23 -1.72
CA ARG A 370 -24.14 1.01 -0.33
C ARG A 370 -24.91 2.22 0.16
N VAL A 371 -26.18 1.98 0.49
CA VAL A 371 -27.11 2.97 1.02
C VAL A 371 -26.88 3.15 2.51
N GLN A 372 -26.46 4.35 2.92
CA GLN A 372 -26.40 4.79 4.32
C GLN A 372 -27.50 5.82 4.63
N ASN A 373 -28.14 6.36 3.59
CA ASN A 373 -29.24 7.32 3.71
C ASN A 373 -30.58 6.60 3.90
N GLN A 374 -31.10 6.59 5.12
CA GLN A 374 -32.35 5.90 5.46
C GLN A 374 -33.57 6.46 4.71
N LYS A 375 -33.61 7.78 4.46
CA LYS A 375 -34.73 8.40 3.73
C LYS A 375 -34.84 7.88 2.31
N LEU A 376 -33.71 7.60 1.66
CA LEU A 376 -33.72 7.02 0.32
C LEU A 376 -34.32 5.61 0.31
N VAL A 377 -34.06 4.82 1.36
CA VAL A 377 -34.69 3.50 1.54
C VAL A 377 -36.20 3.64 1.71
N GLU A 378 -36.66 4.59 2.53
CA GLU A 378 -38.08 4.88 2.70
C GLU A 378 -38.74 5.32 1.39
N LEU A 379 -38.07 6.16 0.59
CA LEU A 379 -38.57 6.57 -0.72
C LEU A 379 -38.71 5.36 -1.66
N ALA A 380 -37.74 4.45 -1.69
CA ALA A 380 -37.81 3.24 -2.51
C ALA A 380 -38.92 2.26 -2.09
N GLN A 381 -39.41 2.35 -0.85
CA GLN A 381 -40.58 1.59 -0.41
C GLN A 381 -41.91 2.22 -0.85
N VAL A 382 -41.92 3.53 -1.08
CA VAL A 382 -43.12 4.29 -1.46
C VAL A 382 -43.29 4.40 -2.98
N TYR A 383 -42.19 4.56 -3.71
CA TYR A 383 -42.18 4.77 -5.15
C TYR A 383 -41.59 3.57 -5.88
N LEU A 384 -42.42 2.89 -6.68
CA LEU A 384 -42.06 1.65 -7.38
C LEU A 384 -40.98 1.83 -8.46
N ASN A 385 -40.78 3.06 -8.93
CA ASN A 385 -39.77 3.39 -9.93
C ASN A 385 -38.41 3.80 -9.33
N ILE A 386 -38.20 3.64 -8.01
CA ILE A 386 -36.89 3.83 -7.37
C ILE A 386 -36.29 2.47 -7.03
N HIS A 387 -35.14 2.17 -7.64
CA HIS A 387 -34.47 0.88 -7.53
C HIS A 387 -33.11 1.02 -6.83
N LEU A 388 -33.00 0.44 -5.64
CA LEU A 388 -31.74 0.39 -4.88
C LEU A 388 -31.06 -0.96 -5.10
N LEU A 389 -30.05 -1.02 -5.98
CA LEU A 389 -29.46 -2.30 -6.44
C LEU A 389 -28.29 -2.80 -5.58
N GLY A 390 -27.90 -2.06 -4.54
CA GLY A 390 -26.74 -2.37 -3.71
C GLY A 390 -25.40 -2.14 -4.41
N GLU A 391 -24.29 -2.52 -3.77
CA GLU A 391 -22.94 -2.40 -4.36
C GLU A 391 -22.74 -3.41 -5.50
N LYS A 392 -22.08 -2.97 -6.56
CA LYS A 392 -21.70 -3.81 -7.70
C LYS A 392 -20.18 -3.77 -7.91
N PRO A 393 -19.57 -4.86 -8.42
CA PRO A 393 -18.15 -4.86 -8.75
C PRO A 393 -17.79 -3.71 -9.72
N TYR A 394 -16.67 -3.05 -9.48
CA TYR A 394 -16.21 -1.92 -10.31
C TYR A 394 -16.13 -2.30 -11.80
N GLN A 395 -15.74 -3.54 -12.09
CA GLN A 395 -15.61 -4.04 -13.46
C GLN A 395 -16.95 -4.12 -14.20
N GLU A 396 -18.07 -4.22 -13.49
CA GLU A 396 -19.41 -4.36 -14.06
C GLU A 396 -20.11 -3.01 -14.30
N LEU A 397 -19.65 -1.93 -13.67
CA LEU A 397 -20.29 -0.61 -13.78
C LEU A 397 -20.46 -0.11 -15.23
N PRO A 398 -19.54 -0.35 -16.19
CA PRO A 398 -19.78 0.00 -17.59
C PRO A 398 -20.99 -0.71 -18.22
N ASN A 399 -21.33 -1.93 -17.76
CA ASN A 399 -22.52 -2.62 -18.22
C ASN A 399 -23.76 -1.81 -17.85
N TYR A 400 -23.90 -1.42 -16.59
CA TYR A 400 -25.00 -0.57 -16.12
C TYR A 400 -25.01 0.81 -16.82
N LEU A 401 -23.84 1.46 -16.91
CA LEU A 401 -23.70 2.77 -17.56
C LEU A 401 -24.20 2.74 -19.01
N SER A 402 -23.99 1.64 -19.74
CA SER A 402 -24.44 1.52 -21.13
C SER A 402 -25.98 1.51 -21.27
N TYR A 403 -26.71 1.28 -20.18
CA TYR A 403 -28.18 1.31 -20.14
C TYR A 403 -28.76 2.58 -19.51
N PHE A 404 -27.95 3.45 -18.92
CA PHE A 404 -28.42 4.72 -18.41
C PHE A 404 -28.69 5.69 -19.56
N ASP A 405 -29.91 6.24 -19.62
CA ASP A 405 -30.24 7.33 -20.52
C ASP A 405 -29.74 8.67 -19.96
N VAL A 406 -29.75 8.82 -18.63
CA VAL A 406 -29.23 9.99 -17.92
C VAL A 406 -28.40 9.52 -16.72
N CYS A 407 -27.20 10.08 -16.54
CA CYS A 407 -26.42 9.92 -15.31
C CYS A 407 -26.68 11.11 -14.38
N LEU A 408 -27.01 10.84 -13.12
CA LEU A 408 -27.36 11.86 -12.14
C LEU A 408 -26.22 12.08 -11.15
N ILE A 409 -26.04 13.32 -10.68
CA ILE A 409 -25.21 13.66 -9.51
C ILE A 409 -26.08 14.51 -8.57
N PRO A 410 -26.98 13.89 -7.78
CA PRO A 410 -28.00 14.59 -7.02
C PRO A 410 -27.47 14.93 -5.63
N PHE A 411 -26.45 15.79 -5.56
CA PHE A 411 -25.80 16.13 -4.29
C PHE A 411 -26.32 17.44 -3.71
N LYS A 412 -26.45 17.48 -2.38
CA LYS A 412 -26.71 18.71 -1.63
C LYS A 412 -25.49 19.61 -1.72
N ILE A 413 -25.67 20.86 -2.14
CA ILE A 413 -24.60 21.86 -2.14
C ILE A 413 -24.27 22.20 -0.68
N THR A 414 -23.07 21.83 -0.22
CA THR A 414 -22.61 21.99 1.17
C THR A 414 -21.10 22.23 1.15
N ASN A 415 -20.46 22.50 2.28
CA ASN A 415 -18.99 22.66 2.31
C ASN A 415 -18.20 21.39 1.92
N LEU A 416 -18.87 20.24 1.77
CA LEU A 416 -18.30 18.99 1.27
C LEU A 416 -18.36 18.85 -0.26
N ILE A 417 -19.20 19.64 -0.95
CA ILE A 417 -19.53 19.53 -2.38
C ILE A 417 -19.29 20.88 -3.04
#